data_AF-A0A168HH78-F1
#
_entry.id   AF-A0A168HH78-F1
#
_cell.length_a   1.000
_cell.length_b   1.000
_cell.length_c   1.000
_cell.angle_alpha   90.00
_cell.angle_beta   90.00
_cell.angle_gamma   90.00
#
_symmetry.space_group_name_H-M   'P 1'
#
loop_
_entity.id
_entity.type
_entity.pdbx_description
1 polymer ?
#
loop_
_entity_poly.entity_id
_entity_poly.type
_entity_poly.pdbx_seq_one_letter_code
_entity_poly.pdbx_strand_id
1 'polypeptide(L)'
;MMPGLAFVLGLKLSTDDAARLQCLDAVSTAAMTLSNDILSWPKETIERVSSNMDLCSSMVIFLRQPHCDERRALLQRRRKLMQFEMKAGLLADELLINSCVSHNVKKMARSYLLLISGFATWQCTCKRYSSKGPVADLVREVLEETLPLVALDDAFEKECEEILHGYFSIHQKYFK
;
A
#
# COMPACT_ATOMS: atom_id res chain seq x y z
N MET A 1 -11.65 4.43 5.41
CA MET A 1 -10.98 4.67 6.70
C MET A 1 -10.81 3.34 7.40
N MET A 2 -9.61 2.97 7.84
CA MET A 2 -9.32 1.79 8.67
C MET A 2 -9.97 1.92 10.06
N PRO A 3 -11.18 1.38 10.30
CA PRO A 3 -11.90 1.64 11.55
C PRO A 3 -11.24 0.92 12.74
N GLY A 4 -10.54 -0.19 12.47
CA GLY A 4 -9.79 -0.94 13.47
C GLY A 4 -8.67 -0.13 14.11
N LEU A 5 -8.00 0.76 13.35
CA LEU A 5 -6.91 1.58 13.90
C LEU A 5 -7.45 2.62 14.89
N ALA A 6 -8.54 3.32 14.54
CA ALA A 6 -9.18 4.27 15.44
C ALA A 6 -9.68 3.61 16.73
N PHE A 7 -10.25 2.40 16.61
CA PHE A 7 -10.70 1.60 17.76
C PHE A 7 -9.54 1.25 18.71
N VAL A 8 -8.44 0.70 18.19
CA VAL A 8 -7.27 0.32 19.00
C VAL A 8 -6.66 1.53 19.72
N LEU A 9 -6.68 2.70 19.09
CA LEU A 9 -6.18 3.94 19.67
C LEU A 9 -7.17 4.62 20.62
N GLY A 10 -8.39 4.08 20.79
CA GLY A 10 -9.45 4.67 21.60
C GLY A 10 -9.92 6.04 21.10
N LEU A 11 -9.83 6.28 19.78
CA LEU A 11 -10.15 7.57 19.18
C LEU A 11 -11.61 7.63 18.73
N LYS A 12 -12.27 8.74 19.05
CA LYS A 12 -13.57 9.11 18.49
C LYS A 12 -13.32 10.11 17.37
N LEU A 13 -13.63 9.71 16.13
CA LEU A 13 -13.49 10.54 14.95
C LEU A 13 -14.88 11.04 14.55
N SER A 14 -15.00 12.35 14.34
CA SER A 14 -16.18 12.94 13.71
C SER A 14 -16.23 12.58 12.21
N THR A 15 -17.36 12.86 11.55
CA THR A 15 -17.46 12.72 10.09
C THR A 15 -16.49 13.63 9.35
N ASP A 16 -16.21 14.83 9.88
CA ASP A 16 -15.21 15.76 9.32
C ASP A 16 -13.79 15.21 9.49
N ASP A 17 -13.46 14.67 10.67
CA ASP A 17 -12.16 14.01 10.89
C ASP A 17 -11.97 12.83 9.93
N ALA A 18 -13.02 12.05 9.71
CA ALA A 18 -13.01 10.92 8.79
C ALA A 18 -12.76 11.35 7.34
N ALA A 19 -13.42 12.43 6.91
CA ALA A 19 -13.23 12.99 5.57
C ALA A 19 -11.79 13.50 5.37
N ARG A 20 -11.21 14.16 6.37
CA ARG A 20 -9.82 14.65 6.33
C ARG A 20 -8.79 13.53 6.21
N LEU A 21 -9.05 12.38 6.84
CA LEU A 21 -8.15 11.23 6.82
C LEU A 21 -8.29 10.36 5.57
N GLN A 22 -9.29 10.64 4.72
CA GLN A 22 -9.74 9.71 3.70
C GLN A 22 -8.70 9.47 2.61
N CYS A 23 -8.02 10.52 2.15
CA CYS A 23 -6.95 10.41 1.17
C CYS A 23 -5.74 9.64 1.74
N LEU A 24 -5.31 10.00 2.95
CA LEU A 24 -4.20 9.33 3.64
C LEU A 24 -4.49 7.83 3.85
N ASP A 25 -5.72 7.49 4.25
CA ASP A 25 -6.16 6.10 4.42
C ASP A 25 -6.06 5.30 3.12
N ALA A 26 -6.55 5.84 2.01
CA ALA A 26 -6.53 5.16 0.72
C ALA A 26 -5.10 4.97 0.19
N VAL A 27 -4.27 6.02 0.26
CA VAL A 27 -2.86 5.98 -0.16
C VAL A 27 -2.05 5.02 0.72
N SER A 28 -2.26 5.03 2.05
CA SER A 28 -1.60 4.10 2.97
C SER A 28 -2.03 2.65 2.73
N THR A 29 -3.32 2.43 2.46
CA THR A 29 -3.84 1.11 2.10
C THR A 29 -3.20 0.61 0.82
N ALA A 30 -3.11 1.46 -0.22
CA ALA A 30 -2.45 1.11 -1.47
C ALA A 30 -0.97 0.73 -1.27
N ALA A 31 -0.22 1.51 -0.48
CA ALA A 31 1.15 1.19 -0.12
C ALA A 31 1.26 -0.20 0.56
N MET A 32 0.46 -0.43 1.60
CA MET A 32 0.48 -1.72 2.32
C MET A 32 0.07 -2.88 1.42
N THR A 33 -0.95 -2.73 0.57
CA THR A 33 -1.36 -3.77 -0.39
C THR A 33 -0.25 -4.10 -1.38
N LEU A 34 0.42 -3.09 -1.96
CA LEU A 34 1.54 -3.33 -2.88
C LEU A 34 2.72 -4.00 -2.19
N SER A 35 3.06 -3.56 -0.97
CA SER A 35 4.11 -4.20 -0.17
C SER A 35 3.77 -5.66 0.11
N ASN A 36 2.51 -5.95 0.42
CA ASN A 36 2.00 -7.32 0.55
C ASN A 36 2.19 -8.12 -0.73
N ASP A 37 1.67 -7.66 -1.85
CA ASP A 37 1.73 -8.42 -3.09
C ASP A 37 3.16 -8.72 -3.55
N ILE A 38 4.12 -7.82 -3.29
CA ILE A 38 5.54 -8.04 -3.57
C ILE A 38 6.10 -9.15 -2.68
N LEU A 39 5.92 -9.03 -1.35
CA LEU A 39 6.54 -9.93 -0.38
C LEU A 39 5.83 -11.29 -0.25
N SER A 40 4.52 -11.35 -0.56
CA SER A 40 3.76 -12.60 -0.60
C SER A 40 3.87 -13.34 -1.92
N TRP A 41 4.35 -12.70 -3.00
CA TRP A 41 4.45 -13.31 -4.33
C TRP A 41 5.15 -14.69 -4.34
N PRO A 42 6.29 -14.90 -3.66
CA PRO A 42 6.95 -16.20 -3.65
C PRO A 42 6.10 -17.30 -2.98
N LYS A 43 5.29 -16.94 -1.98
CA LYS A 43 4.36 -17.87 -1.32
C LYS A 43 3.19 -18.20 -2.25
N GLU A 44 2.58 -17.18 -2.84
CA GLU A 44 1.41 -17.32 -3.71
C GLU A 44 1.70 -18.14 -4.96
N THR A 45 2.89 -17.96 -5.55
CA THR A 45 3.33 -18.77 -6.70
C THR A 45 3.45 -20.26 -6.35
N ILE A 46 3.98 -20.61 -5.18
CA ILE A 46 4.03 -21.99 -4.69
C ILE A 46 2.61 -22.54 -4.46
N GLU A 47 1.74 -21.74 -3.84
CA GLU A 47 0.35 -22.14 -3.55
C GLU A 47 -0.47 -22.33 -4.83
N ARG A 48 -0.25 -21.52 -5.87
CA ARG A 48 -0.89 -21.70 -7.18
C ARG A 48 -0.56 -23.06 -7.79
N VAL A 49 0.72 -23.46 -7.74
CA VAL A 49 1.17 -24.75 -8.27
C VAL A 49 0.53 -25.92 -7.52
N SER A 50 0.32 -25.78 -6.21
CA SER A 50 -0.24 -26.87 -5.39
C SER A 50 -1.77 -26.94 -5.38
N SER A 51 -2.46 -25.80 -5.55
CA SER A 51 -3.91 -25.70 -5.34
C SER A 51 -4.74 -25.42 -6.60
N ASN A 52 -4.10 -25.15 -7.74
CA ASN A 52 -4.77 -24.69 -8.98
C ASN A 52 -5.72 -23.49 -8.78
N MET A 53 -5.50 -22.68 -7.74
CA MET A 53 -6.29 -21.47 -7.49
C MET A 53 -5.81 -20.30 -8.34
N ASP A 54 -6.74 -19.45 -8.76
CA ASP A 54 -6.43 -18.17 -9.36
C ASP A 54 -5.79 -17.24 -8.34
N LEU A 55 -4.71 -16.57 -8.74
CA LEU A 55 -4.01 -15.61 -7.90
C LEU A 55 -4.68 -14.24 -8.00
N CYS A 56 -5.18 -13.75 -6.86
CA CYS A 56 -5.61 -12.37 -6.70
C CYS A 56 -4.45 -11.53 -6.18
N SER A 57 -3.50 -11.23 -7.08
CA SER A 57 -2.34 -10.40 -6.77
C SER A 57 -2.13 -9.39 -7.88
N SER A 58 -1.73 -8.20 -7.48
CA SER A 58 -1.44 -7.12 -8.42
C SER A 58 -0.24 -7.46 -9.33
N MET A 59 0.60 -8.44 -8.95
CA MET A 59 1.62 -9.04 -9.82
C MET A 59 1.03 -9.68 -11.09
N VAL A 60 -0.10 -10.37 -10.98
CA VAL A 60 -0.75 -11.04 -12.13
C VAL A 60 -1.19 -10.04 -13.18
N ILE A 61 -1.63 -8.85 -12.76
CA ILE A 61 -2.06 -7.78 -13.67
C ILE A 61 -0.87 -7.31 -14.52
N PHE A 62 0.31 -7.15 -13.91
CA PHE A 62 1.50 -6.68 -14.60
C PHE A 62 2.09 -7.73 -15.53
N LEU A 63 2.10 -9.00 -15.10
CA LEU A 63 2.56 -10.13 -15.90
C LEU A 63 1.69 -10.39 -17.15
N ARG A 64 0.46 -9.86 -17.19
CA ARG A 64 -0.40 -9.92 -18.39
C ARG A 64 -0.05 -8.85 -19.43
N GLN A 65 0.79 -7.88 -19.10
CA GLN A 65 1.20 -6.85 -20.05
C GLN A 65 2.20 -7.42 -21.06
N PRO A 66 2.12 -7.01 -22.35
CA PRO A 66 3.11 -7.42 -23.35
C PRO A 66 4.54 -7.05 -22.91
N HIS A 67 5.48 -7.98 -23.06
CA HIS A 67 6.90 -7.77 -22.75
C HIS A 67 7.19 -7.39 -21.28
N CYS A 68 6.34 -7.83 -20.35
CA CYS A 68 6.56 -7.68 -18.92
C CYS A 68 6.92 -9.04 -18.29
N ASP A 69 8.19 -9.21 -17.95
CA ASP A 69 8.64 -10.35 -17.15
C ASP A 69 8.47 -10.09 -15.65
N GLU A 70 8.71 -11.12 -14.84
CA GLU A 70 8.53 -11.03 -13.38
C GLU A 70 9.42 -9.96 -12.74
N ARG A 71 10.68 -9.84 -13.18
CA ARG A 71 11.61 -8.83 -12.68
C ARG A 71 11.09 -7.42 -12.97
N ARG A 72 10.64 -7.17 -14.21
CA ARG A 72 10.09 -5.87 -14.63
C ARG A 72 8.81 -5.54 -13.87
N ALA A 73 7.94 -6.53 -13.67
CA ALA A 73 6.72 -6.36 -12.88
C ALA A 73 7.05 -5.98 -11.42
N LEU A 74 7.99 -6.69 -10.78
CA LEU A 74 8.45 -6.38 -9.43
C LEU A 74 9.07 -4.98 -9.32
N LEU A 75 9.92 -4.59 -10.27
CA LEU A 75 10.54 -3.26 -10.30
C LEU A 75 9.49 -2.15 -10.45
N GLN A 76 8.52 -2.32 -11.34
CA GLN A 76 7.43 -1.36 -11.52
C GLN A 76 6.56 -1.26 -10.26
N ARG A 77 6.27 -2.39 -9.61
CA ARG A 77 5.51 -2.43 -8.35
C ARG A 77 6.27 -1.77 -7.21
N ARG A 78 7.56 -2.03 -7.07
CA ARG A 78 8.41 -1.39 -6.05
C ARG A 78 8.49 0.12 -6.26
N ARG A 79 8.66 0.57 -7.51
CA ARG A 79 8.60 2.01 -7.84
C ARG A 79 7.25 2.63 -7.44
N LYS A 80 6.15 1.94 -7.73
CA LYS A 80 4.81 2.41 -7.38
C LYS A 80 4.58 2.44 -5.86
N LEU A 81 5.05 1.41 -5.14
CA LEU A 81 5.04 1.37 -3.67
C LEU A 81 5.73 2.61 -3.10
N MET A 82 6.93 2.94 -3.57
CA MET A 82 7.67 4.13 -3.12
C MET A 82 6.89 5.43 -3.39
N GLN A 83 6.17 5.55 -4.51
CA GLN A 83 5.31 6.71 -4.78
C GLN A 83 4.19 6.83 -3.74
N PHE A 84 3.51 5.73 -3.41
CA PHE A 84 2.46 5.73 -2.39
C PHE A 84 3.00 6.00 -0.98
N GLU A 85 4.15 5.44 -0.60
CA GLU A 85 4.79 5.73 0.69
C GLU A 85 5.17 7.21 0.81
N MET A 86 5.77 7.78 -0.24
CA MET A 86 6.11 9.20 -0.30
C MET A 86 4.86 10.09 -0.20
N LYS A 87 3.79 9.75 -0.94
CA LYS A 87 2.52 10.48 -0.89
C LYS A 87 1.87 10.39 0.49
N ALA A 88 1.90 9.22 1.14
CA ALA A 88 1.39 9.05 2.51
C ALA A 88 2.16 9.92 3.51
N GLY A 89 3.49 9.99 3.37
CA GLY A 89 4.35 10.90 4.14
C GLY A 89 3.91 12.35 4.02
N LEU A 90 3.78 12.86 2.79
CA LEU A 90 3.38 14.24 2.54
C LEU A 90 1.98 14.58 3.09
N LEU A 91 1.00 13.69 2.89
CA LEU A 91 -0.36 13.87 3.40
C LEU A 91 -0.40 13.87 4.94
N ALA A 92 0.40 13.00 5.58
CA ALA A 92 0.51 12.99 7.02
C ALA A 92 1.14 14.28 7.55
N ASP A 93 2.23 14.75 6.93
CA ASP A 93 2.88 16.01 7.31
C ASP A 93 1.93 17.21 7.17
N GLU A 94 1.16 17.28 6.08
CA GLU A 94 0.15 18.32 5.87
C GLU A 94 -0.88 18.36 7.03
N LEU A 95 -1.40 17.20 7.42
CA LEU A 95 -2.36 17.09 8.54
C LEU A 95 -1.71 17.48 9.88
N LEU A 96 -0.42 17.18 10.06
CA LEU A 96 0.29 17.46 11.32
C LEU A 96 0.59 18.94 11.52
N ILE A 97 0.99 19.65 10.45
CA ILE A 97 1.29 21.08 10.51
C ILE A 97 0.03 21.96 10.52
N ASN A 98 -1.09 21.46 10.01
CA ASN A 98 -2.34 22.21 9.95
C ASN A 98 -2.91 22.47 11.35
N SER A 99 -3.06 23.75 11.73
CA SER A 99 -3.56 24.16 13.05
C SER A 99 -5.07 23.94 13.24
N CYS A 100 -5.83 23.85 12.15
CA CYS A 100 -7.28 23.61 12.16
C CYS A 100 -7.64 22.13 12.27
N VAL A 101 -6.67 21.23 12.19
CA VAL A 101 -6.89 19.77 12.27
C VAL A 101 -6.94 19.32 13.72
N SER A 102 -7.93 18.48 14.05
CA SER A 102 -8.15 17.97 15.41
C SER A 102 -6.98 17.12 15.90
N HIS A 103 -6.80 17.06 17.22
CA HIS A 103 -5.77 16.22 17.85
C HIS A 103 -5.92 14.73 17.48
N ASN A 104 -7.15 14.25 17.31
CA ASN A 104 -7.42 12.86 16.95
C ASN A 104 -6.97 12.56 15.52
N VAL A 105 -7.19 13.48 14.57
CA VAL A 105 -6.67 13.34 13.19
C VAL A 105 -5.15 13.33 13.19
N LYS A 106 -4.51 14.21 13.96
CA LYS A 106 -3.04 14.22 14.08
C LYS A 106 -2.48 12.92 14.67
N LYS A 107 -3.17 12.33 15.65
CA LYS A 107 -2.81 11.00 16.17
C LYS A 107 -2.93 9.93 15.08
N MET A 108 -4.06 9.90 14.36
CA MET A 108 -4.27 8.97 13.25
C MET A 108 -3.20 9.12 12.17
N ALA A 109 -2.85 10.34 11.76
CA ALA A 109 -1.83 10.60 10.75
C ALA A 109 -0.47 10.00 11.13
N ARG A 110 -0.02 10.21 12.37
CA ARG A 110 1.21 9.57 12.89
C ARG A 110 1.09 8.05 12.90
N SER A 111 -0.06 7.53 13.29
CA SER A 111 -0.30 6.09 13.35
C SER A 111 -0.27 5.43 11.97
N TYR A 112 -0.70 6.09 10.89
CA TYR A 112 -0.54 5.56 9.53
C TYR A 112 0.94 5.41 9.13
N LEU A 113 1.79 6.39 9.44
CA LEU A 113 3.23 6.30 9.15
C LEU A 113 3.89 5.14 9.91
N LEU A 114 3.51 4.95 11.18
CA LEU A 114 3.97 3.82 12.00
C LEU A 114 3.41 2.49 11.48
N LEU A 115 2.18 2.48 10.97
CA LEU A 115 1.56 1.28 10.42
C LEU A 115 2.27 0.83 9.14
N ILE A 116 2.57 1.74 8.20
CA ILE A 116 3.27 1.41 6.95
C ILE A 116 4.66 0.81 7.26
N SER A 117 5.46 1.51 8.07
CA SER A 117 6.81 1.06 8.43
C SER A 117 6.82 -0.21 9.28
N GLY A 118 5.90 -0.32 10.24
CA GLY A 118 5.72 -1.52 11.06
C GLY A 118 5.27 -2.72 10.23
N PHE A 119 4.39 -2.49 9.25
CA PHE A 119 3.95 -3.51 8.31
C PHE A 119 5.12 -4.01 7.48
N ALA A 120 5.87 -3.13 6.81
CA ALA A 120 7.05 -3.52 6.03
C ALA A 120 8.05 -4.35 6.86
N THR A 121 8.34 -3.91 8.09
CA THR A 121 9.24 -4.63 9.02
C THR A 121 8.71 -6.03 9.36
N TRP A 122 7.42 -6.13 9.68
CA TRP A 122 6.79 -7.41 9.97
C TRP A 122 6.85 -8.33 8.75
N GLN A 123 6.57 -7.84 7.56
CA GLN A 123 6.57 -8.67 6.35
C GLN A 123 7.96 -9.27 6.06
N CYS A 124 9.03 -8.48 6.23
CA CYS A 124 10.40 -8.93 6.05
C CYS A 124 10.85 -9.98 7.08
N THR A 125 10.22 -10.02 8.25
CA THR A 125 10.64 -10.88 9.37
C THR A 125 9.68 -12.02 9.68
N CYS A 126 8.46 -11.97 9.15
CA CYS A 126 7.43 -12.95 9.50
C CYS A 126 7.68 -14.31 8.81
N LYS A 127 7.40 -15.39 9.55
CA LYS A 127 7.44 -16.76 9.02
C LYS A 127 6.44 -16.99 7.87
N ARG A 128 5.42 -16.13 7.75
CA ARG A 128 4.41 -16.24 6.69
C ARG A 128 5.01 -16.01 5.30
N TYR A 129 6.02 -15.14 5.18
CA TYR A 129 6.65 -14.79 3.90
C TYR A 129 8.08 -15.34 3.76
N SER A 130 8.51 -16.23 4.67
CA SER A 130 9.84 -16.84 4.63
C SER A 130 9.96 -17.99 3.60
N SER A 131 9.36 -17.81 2.42
CA SER A 131 9.49 -18.74 1.29
C SER A 131 10.94 -18.78 0.79
N LYS A 132 11.32 -19.90 0.19
CA LYS A 132 12.65 -20.10 -0.42
C LYS A 132 12.49 -20.51 -1.88
N GLY A 133 13.52 -20.26 -2.68
CA GLY A 133 13.58 -20.64 -4.09
C GLY A 133 13.71 -19.44 -5.04
N PRO A 134 13.75 -19.68 -6.35
CA PRO A 134 14.15 -18.67 -7.34
C PRO A 134 13.30 -17.38 -7.31
N VAL A 135 11.98 -17.50 -7.10
CA VAL A 135 11.08 -16.34 -6.99
C VAL A 135 11.38 -15.52 -5.73
N ALA A 136 11.68 -16.18 -4.61
CA ALA A 136 12.04 -15.50 -3.36
C ALA A 136 13.40 -14.79 -3.47
N ASP A 137 14.35 -15.39 -4.19
CA ASP A 137 15.65 -14.77 -4.46
C ASP A 137 15.51 -13.57 -5.40
N LEU A 138 14.68 -13.67 -6.45
CA LEU A 138 14.38 -12.54 -7.34
C LEU A 138 13.72 -11.37 -6.60
N VAL A 139 12.74 -11.63 -5.72
CA VAL A 139 12.12 -10.59 -4.89
C VAL A 139 13.17 -9.89 -4.02
N ARG A 140 14.09 -10.65 -3.40
CA ARG A 140 15.18 -10.09 -2.59
C ARG A 140 16.11 -9.20 -3.42
N GLU A 141 16.56 -9.69 -4.57
CA GLU A 141 17.40 -8.93 -5.50
C GLU A 141 16.72 -7.62 -5.92
N VAL A 142 15.43 -7.67 -6.28
CA VAL A 142 14.68 -6.49 -6.68
C VAL A 142 14.47 -5.52 -5.52
N LEU A 143 14.37 -5.98 -4.26
CA LEU A 143 14.27 -5.09 -3.09
C LEU A 143 15.60 -4.43 -2.73
N GLU A 144 16.72 -5.10 -2.98
CA GLU A 144 18.07 -4.58 -2.74
C GLU A 144 18.57 -3.66 -3.87
N GLU A 145 17.97 -3.75 -5.06
CA GLU A 145 18.35 -2.93 -6.21
C GLU A 145 18.23 -1.42 -5.90
N THR A 146 19.13 -0.60 -6.43
CA THR A 146 18.99 0.86 -6.31
C THR A 146 18.01 1.34 -7.38
N LEU A 147 16.88 1.90 -6.95
CA LEU A 147 15.92 2.50 -7.87
C LEU A 147 16.30 3.96 -8.18
N PRO A 148 16.02 4.45 -9.41
CA PRO A 148 16.06 5.88 -9.70
C PRO A 148 15.18 6.66 -8.73
N LEU A 149 15.48 7.95 -8.55
CA LEU A 149 14.65 8.86 -7.77
C LEU A 149 13.19 8.76 -8.23
N VAL A 150 12.33 8.47 -7.26
CA VAL A 150 10.89 8.36 -7.46
C VAL A 150 10.29 9.75 -7.30
N ALA A 151 9.48 10.17 -8.27
CA ALA A 151 8.76 11.43 -8.25
C ALA A 151 7.25 11.18 -8.20
N LEU A 152 6.52 12.11 -7.59
CA LEU A 152 5.06 12.20 -7.67
C LEU A 152 4.73 13.14 -8.83
N ASP A 153 4.73 12.58 -10.04
CA ASP A 153 4.39 13.31 -11.26
C ASP A 153 2.87 13.46 -11.41
N ASP A 154 2.46 14.33 -12.33
CA ASP A 154 1.04 14.58 -12.63
C ASP A 154 0.29 13.29 -13.00
N ALA A 155 0.98 12.33 -13.62
CA ALA A 155 0.41 11.03 -13.96
C ALA A 155 0.08 10.21 -12.72
N PHE A 156 0.98 10.16 -11.73
CA PHE A 156 0.72 9.52 -10.45
C PHE A 156 -0.38 10.21 -9.65
N GLU A 157 -0.39 11.55 -9.63
CA GLU A 157 -1.44 12.31 -8.93
C GLU A 157 -2.82 12.02 -9.54
N LYS A 158 -2.92 12.00 -10.88
CA LYS A 158 -4.14 11.61 -11.58
C LYS A 158 -4.55 10.17 -11.27
N GLU A 159 -3.60 9.24 -11.23
CA GLU A 159 -3.88 7.84 -10.83
C GLU A 159 -4.43 7.76 -9.41
N CYS A 160 -3.89 8.56 -8.47
CA CYS A 160 -4.41 8.65 -7.12
C CYS A 160 -5.86 9.18 -7.10
N GLU A 161 -6.18 10.21 -7.87
CA GLU A 161 -7.55 10.72 -7.99
C GLU A 161 -8.51 9.64 -8.51
N GLU A 162 -8.11 8.89 -9.54
CA GLU A 162 -8.91 7.78 -10.10
C GLU A 162 -9.13 6.66 -9.08
N ILE A 163 -8.09 6.28 -8.33
CA ILE A 163 -8.18 5.28 -7.25
C ILE A 163 -9.12 5.76 -6.15
N LEU A 164 -8.99 7.02 -5.72
CA LEU A 164 -9.84 7.62 -4.68
C LEU A 164 -11.30 7.64 -5.13
N HIS A 165 -11.56 8.10 -6.36
CA HIS A 165 -12.90 8.11 -6.94
C HIS A 165 -13.50 6.70 -7.01
N GLY A 166 -12.73 5.71 -7.46
CA GLY A 166 -13.15 4.30 -7.50
C GLY A 166 -13.45 3.74 -6.10
N TYR A 167 -12.54 3.95 -5.15
CA TYR A 167 -12.70 3.51 -3.77
C TYR A 167 -13.96 4.12 -3.12
N PHE A 168 -14.21 5.41 -3.31
CA PHE A 168 -15.40 6.08 -2.76
C PHE A 168 -16.69 5.67 -3.44
N SER A 169 -16.66 5.44 -4.76
CA SER A 169 -17.81 4.94 -5.50
C SER A 169 -18.25 3.56 -4.98
N ILE A 170 -17.30 2.67 -4.72
CA ILE A 170 -17.57 1.35 -4.11
C ILE A 170 -18.08 1.52 -2.68
N HIS A 171 -17.40 2.31 -1.85
CA HIS A 171 -17.81 2.52 -0.47
C HIS A 171 -19.24 3.06 -0.36
N GLN A 172 -19.60 4.04 -1.18
CA GLN A 172 -20.94 4.60 -1.22
C GLN A 172 -22.00 3.60 -1.65
N LYS A 173 -21.68 2.70 -2.58
CA LYS A 173 -22.63 1.71 -3.11
C LYS A 173 -22.96 0.60 -2.10
N TYR A 174 -22.00 0.22 -1.25
CA TYR A 174 -22.13 -0.97 -0.41
C TYR A 174 -22.20 -0.70 1.09
N PHE A 175 -21.87 0.52 1.54
CA PHE A 175 -21.74 0.85 2.98
C PHE A 175 -22.43 2.15 3.40
N LYS A 176 -23.28 2.73 2.54
CA LYS A 176 -24.32 3.70 2.93
C LYS A 176 -25.67 3.02 2.89
#